data_AF-A0A4Q3EG51-F1
#
_entry.id   AF-A0A4Q3EG51-F1
#
_cell.length_a   1.000
_cell.length_b   1.000
_cell.length_c   1.000
_cell.angle_alpha   90.00
_cell.angle_beta   90.00
_cell.angle_gamma   90.00
#
_symmetry.space_group_name_H-M   'P 1'
#
loop_
_entity.id
_entity.type
_entity.pdbx_description
1 polymer ?
#
loop_
_entity_poly.entity_id
_entity_poly.type
_entity_poly.pdbx_seq_one_letter_code
_entity_poly.pdbx_strand_id
1 'polypeptide(L)'
;GMRFALVFLAEYSMMFLVSMVGVILFLGAWNTPLPNIGAVKLAEWTTGNLWGTGWIFLKSILLVVMQMWIRWTLPRFRVDQLMDLCWKVLTPLAFLCMLFSGIWRLWLM
;
A
#
# COMPACT_ATOMS: atom_id res chain seq x y z
N GLY A 1 -11.80 19.07 -24.16
CA GLY A 1 -11.74 19.39 -22.73
C GLY A 1 -12.16 18.23 -21.85
N MET A 2 -13.46 17.93 -21.79
CA MET A 2 -14.04 16.98 -20.81
C MET A 2 -13.48 15.55 -20.88
N ARG A 3 -13.33 14.95 -22.08
CA ARG A 3 -12.81 13.58 -22.22
C ARG A 3 -11.39 13.41 -21.66
N PHE A 4 -10.54 14.42 -21.86
CA PHE A 4 -9.19 14.45 -21.28
C PHE A 4 -9.28 14.52 -19.76
N ALA A 5 -10.07 15.46 -19.21
CA ALA A 5 -10.25 15.59 -17.76
C ALA A 5 -10.74 14.29 -17.10
N LEU A 6 -11.67 13.57 -17.74
CA LEU A 6 -12.16 12.27 -17.24
C LEU A 6 -11.08 11.19 -17.24
N VAL A 7 -10.19 11.15 -18.23
CA VAL A 7 -9.07 10.20 -18.27
C VAL A 7 -8.07 10.49 -17.15
N PHE A 8 -7.70 11.75 -16.92
CA PHE A 8 -6.81 12.10 -15.80
C PHE A 8 -7.44 11.83 -14.45
N LEU A 9 -8.72 12.17 -14.29
CA LEU A 9 -9.47 11.87 -13.06
C LEU A 9 -9.48 10.36 -12.79
N ALA A 10 -9.67 9.54 -13.82
CA ALA A 10 -9.65 8.09 -13.70
C ALA A 10 -8.26 7.53 -13.35
N GLU A 11 -7.19 8.07 -13.93
CA GLU A 11 -5.82 7.65 -13.59
C GLU A 11 -5.50 7.94 -12.11
N TYR A 12 -5.81 9.15 -11.64
CA TYR A 12 -5.58 9.53 -10.24
C TYR A 12 -6.50 8.81 -9.25
N SER A 13 -7.74 8.55 -9.62
CA SER A 13 -8.66 7.79 -8.76
C SER A 13 -8.20 6.35 -8.58
N MET A 14 -7.66 5.72 -9.63
CA MET A 14 -7.10 4.36 -9.55
C MET A 14 -5.82 4.31 -8.69
N MET A 15 -4.94 5.32 -8.79
CA MET A 15 -3.77 5.43 -7.91
C MET A 15 -4.17 5.49 -6.43
N PHE A 16 -5.21 6.27 -6.11
CA PHE A 16 -5.74 6.37 -4.75
C PHE A 16 -6.39 5.06 -4.29
N LEU A 17 -7.17 4.41 -5.15
CA LEU A 17 -7.85 3.14 -4.82
C LEU A 17 -6.84 2.02 -4.51
N VAL A 18 -5.82 1.85 -5.36
CA VAL A 18 -4.77 0.84 -5.15
C VAL A 18 -4.00 1.11 -3.86
N SER A 19 -3.72 2.38 -3.56
CA SER A 19 -3.09 2.77 -2.29
C SER A 19 -3.96 2.42 -1.08
N MET A 20 -5.26 2.69 -1.16
CA MET A 20 -6.20 2.37 -0.09
C MET A 20 -6.31 0.85 0.17
N VAL A 21 -6.34 0.03 -0.89
CA VAL A 21 -6.29 -1.44 -0.78
C VAL A 21 -4.97 -1.89 -0.14
N GLY A 22 -3.85 -1.29 -0.52
CA GLY A 22 -2.54 -1.57 0.08
C GLY A 22 -2.49 -1.29 1.58
N VAL A 23 -3.07 -0.17 2.03
CA VAL A 23 -3.17 0.17 3.46
C VAL A 23 -3.99 -0.85 4.23
N ILE A 24 -5.10 -1.30 3.65
CA ILE A 24 -6.01 -2.25 4.30
C ILE A 24 -5.33 -3.62 4.47
N LEU A 25 -4.68 -4.11 3.42
CA LEU A 25 -4.09 -5.45 3.41
C LEU A 25 -2.78 -5.54 4.22
N PHE A 26 -1.91 -4.52 4.12
CA PHE A 26 -0.54 -4.61 4.65
C PHE A 26 -0.27 -3.70 5.85
N LEU A 27 -0.85 -2.49 5.90
CA LEU A 27 -0.51 -1.48 6.93
C LEU A 27 -1.52 -1.44 8.09
N GLY A 28 -2.34 -2.49 8.23
CA GLY A 28 -3.24 -2.68 9.36
C GLY A 28 -4.42 -1.70 9.40
N ALA A 29 -4.86 -1.16 8.25
CA ALA A 29 -6.03 -0.28 8.11
C ALA A 29 -6.17 0.76 9.23
N TRP A 30 -7.06 0.46 10.18
CA TRP A 30 -7.46 1.32 11.30
C TRP A 30 -6.48 1.37 12.47
N ASN A 31 -5.50 0.48 12.53
CA ASN A 31 -4.57 0.41 13.64
C ASN A 31 -3.65 1.63 13.69
N THR A 32 -3.60 2.26 14.87
CA THR A 32 -2.68 3.35 15.17
C THR A 32 -1.25 2.80 15.16
N PRO A 33 -0.34 3.34 14.34
CA PRO A 33 1.06 2.91 14.29
C PRO A 33 1.89 3.41 15.49
N LEU A 34 1.29 4.15 16.43
CA LEU A 34 1.96 4.72 17.60
C LEU A 34 1.98 3.70 18.74
N PRO A 35 3.14 3.06 19.03
CA PRO A 35 3.28 2.25 20.23
C PRO A 35 3.21 3.13 21.48
N ASN A 36 2.59 2.60 22.54
CA ASN A 36 2.59 3.23 23.85
C ASN A 36 3.99 3.10 24.48
N ILE A 37 4.91 4.01 24.13
CA ILE A 37 6.28 4.04 24.68
C ILE A 37 6.30 4.97 25.89
N GLY A 38 6.30 4.37 27.08
CA GLY A 38 6.53 5.09 28.35
C GLY A 38 5.35 5.95 28.82
N ALA A 39 5.60 7.23 29.11
CA ALA A 39 4.67 8.12 29.80
C ALA A 39 3.60 8.78 28.91
N VAL A 40 3.67 8.59 27.58
CA VAL A 40 2.75 9.23 26.64
C VAL A 40 1.83 8.19 26.02
N LYS A 41 0.65 8.00 26.63
CA LYS A 41 -0.41 7.11 26.14
C LYS A 41 -1.13 7.71 24.92
N LEU A 42 -0.43 7.91 23.80
CA LEU A 42 -1.06 8.40 22.56
C LEU A 42 -2.09 7.41 21.99
N ALA A 43 -1.93 6.11 22.26
CA ALA A 43 -2.86 5.09 21.80
C ALA A 43 -4.29 5.34 22.29
N GLU A 44 -4.50 5.74 23.55
CA GLU A 44 -5.86 5.93 24.10
C GLU A 44 -6.57 7.17 23.55
N TRP A 45 -5.83 8.25 23.27
CA TRP A 45 -6.39 9.47 22.67
C TRP A 45 -6.69 9.36 21.18
N THR A 46 -6.00 8.44 20.48
CA THR A 46 -6.07 8.30 19.02
C THR A 46 -6.89 7.09 18.55
N THR A 47 -7.48 6.33 19.48
CA THR A 47 -8.34 5.17 19.20
C THR A 47 -9.81 5.59 19.21
N GLY A 48 -10.22 6.36 18.21
CA GLY A 48 -11.64 6.64 17.94
C GLY A 48 -11.96 6.42 16.47
N ASN A 49 -13.20 6.09 16.12
CA ASN A 49 -13.59 5.81 14.72
C ASN A 49 -13.23 6.96 13.76
N LEU A 50 -13.32 8.21 14.23
CA LEU A 50 -12.92 9.40 13.47
C LEU A 50 -11.41 9.43 13.19
N TRP A 51 -10.61 9.21 14.24
CA TRP A 51 -9.15 9.20 14.19
C TRP A 51 -8.63 8.04 13.35
N GLY A 52 -9.23 6.88 13.53
CA GLY A 52 -8.95 5.72 12.71
C GLY A 52 -9.14 6.03 11.22
N THR A 53 -10.26 6.67 10.86
CA THR A 53 -10.54 7.00 9.45
C THR A 53 -9.45 7.96 8.93
N GLY A 54 -9.05 8.92 9.75
CA GLY A 54 -7.90 9.78 9.50
C GLY A 54 -6.60 9.00 9.25
N TRP A 55 -6.32 7.93 10.01
CA TRP A 55 -5.13 7.09 9.80
C TRP A 55 -5.14 6.34 8.47
N ILE A 56 -6.30 5.84 8.03
CA ILE A 56 -6.41 5.18 6.72
C ILE A 56 -6.13 6.18 5.60
N PHE A 57 -6.74 7.37 5.66
CA PHE A 57 -6.48 8.43 4.68
C PHE A 57 -5.03 8.89 4.69
N LEU A 58 -4.44 9.09 5.87
CA LEU A 58 -3.04 9.51 6.00
C LEU A 58 -2.08 8.47 5.40
N LYS A 59 -2.24 7.19 5.75
CA LYS A 59 -1.42 6.10 5.20
C LYS A 59 -1.63 5.98 3.68
N SER A 60 -2.86 6.16 3.19
CA SER A 60 -3.15 6.12 1.75
C SER A 60 -2.46 7.26 1.00
N ILE A 61 -2.53 8.48 1.52
CA ILE A 61 -1.85 9.65 0.94
C ILE A 61 -0.33 9.44 0.95
N LEU A 62 0.23 8.87 2.02
CA LEU A 62 1.66 8.54 2.08
C LEU A 62 2.05 7.57 0.95
N LEU A 63 1.26 6.52 0.71
CA LEU A 63 1.50 5.60 -0.42
C LEU A 63 1.37 6.30 -1.78
N VAL A 64 0.40 7.19 -1.97
CA VAL A 64 0.29 7.99 -3.21
C VAL A 64 1.52 8.88 -3.39
N VAL A 65 2.00 9.55 -2.34
CA VAL A 65 3.24 10.35 -2.38
C VAL A 65 4.44 9.47 -2.73
N MET A 66 4.52 8.25 -2.19
CA MET A 66 5.56 7.29 -2.54
C MET A 66 5.49 6.90 -4.03
N GLN A 67 4.31 6.62 -4.57
CA GLN A 67 4.13 6.35 -6.00
C GLN A 67 4.57 7.53 -6.88
N MET A 68 4.23 8.76 -6.48
CA MET A 68 4.67 9.98 -7.16
C MET A 68 6.18 10.15 -7.11
N TRP A 69 6.80 9.85 -5.98
CA TRP A 69 8.26 9.90 -5.83
C TRP A 69 8.95 8.86 -6.72
N ILE A 70 8.42 7.64 -6.79
CA ILE A 70 8.91 6.58 -7.69
C ILE A 70 8.82 7.03 -9.15
N ARG A 71 7.73 7.70 -9.55
CA ARG A 71 7.54 8.24 -10.90
C ARG A 71 8.61 9.27 -11.30
N TRP A 72 9.19 9.99 -10.35
CA TRP A 72 10.26 10.97 -10.60
C TRP A 72 11.66 10.37 -10.53
N THR A 73 11.85 9.28 -9.80
CA THR A 73 13.18 8.67 -9.58
C THR A 73 13.55 7.62 -10.62
N LEU A 74 12.57 6.87 -11.13
CA LEU A 74 12.85 5.77 -12.05
C LEU A 74 12.91 6.24 -13.53
N PRO A 75 13.93 5.83 -14.30
CA PRO A 75 13.95 6.01 -15.74
C PRO A 75 12.84 5.17 -16.39
N ARG A 76 12.32 5.65 -17.53
CA ARG A 76 11.20 4.99 -18.23
C ARG A 76 11.63 3.59 -18.72
N PHE A 77 10.97 2.55 -18.21
CA PHE A 77 11.16 1.17 -18.66
C PHE A 77 10.42 0.87 -19.96
N ARG A 78 10.97 -0.02 -20.79
CA ARG A 78 10.27 -0.55 -21.96
C ARG A 78 9.22 -1.57 -21.52
N VAL A 79 8.13 -1.68 -22.29
CA VAL A 79 7.03 -2.63 -22.03
C VAL A 79 7.54 -4.07 -21.93
N ASP A 80 8.50 -4.46 -22.76
CA ASP A 80 9.09 -5.81 -22.74
C ASP A 80 9.79 -6.11 -21.41
N GLN A 81 10.54 -5.13 -20.88
CA GLN A 81 11.25 -5.26 -19.61
C GLN A 81 10.28 -5.31 -18.42
N LEU A 82 9.18 -4.55 -18.52
CA LEU A 82 8.11 -4.59 -17.52
C LEU A 82 7.44 -5.96 -17.50
N MET A 83 7.15 -6.53 -18.67
CA MET A 83 6.53 -7.85 -18.79
C MET A 83 7.45 -8.94 -18.24
N ASP A 84 8.74 -8.87 -18.57
CA ASP A 84 9.75 -9.78 -18.03
C ASP A 84 9.82 -9.71 -16.49
N LEU A 85 9.81 -8.52 -15.90
CA LEU A 85 9.82 -8.35 -14.44
C LEU A 85 8.58 -8.98 -13.79
N CYS A 86 7.39 -8.72 -14.35
CA CYS A 86 6.14 -9.25 -13.81
C CYS A 86 6.11 -10.79 -13.88
N TRP A 87 6.43 -11.38 -15.02
CA TRP A 87 6.27 -12.82 -15.23
C TRP A 87 7.43 -13.64 -14.68
N LYS A 88 8.67 -13.20 -14.84
CA LYS A 88 9.85 -13.99 -14.45
C LYS A 88 10.27 -13.75 -13.00
N VAL A 89 9.91 -12.61 -12.40
CA VAL A 89 10.36 -12.26 -11.05
C VAL A 89 9.18 -12.19 -10.07
N LEU A 90 8.17 -11.35 -10.32
CA LEU A 90 7.11 -11.10 -9.34
C LEU A 90 6.18 -12.31 -9.14
N THR A 91 5.73 -12.95 -10.22
CA THR A 91 4.86 -14.13 -10.14
C THR A 91 5.48 -15.29 -9.38
N PRO A 92 6.70 -15.77 -9.69
CA PRO A 92 7.31 -16.86 -8.92
C PRO A 92 7.60 -16.45 -7.47
N LEU A 93 7.98 -15.19 -7.22
CA LEU A 93 8.17 -14.69 -5.85
C LEU A 93 6.88 -14.74 -5.02
N ALA A 94 5.73 -14.39 -5.62
CA ALA A 94 4.45 -14.47 -4.94
C ALA A 94 4.10 -15.92 -4.53
N PHE A 95 4.34 -16.90 -5.40
CA PHE A 95 4.15 -18.31 -5.07
C PHE A 95 5.08 -18.78 -3.95
N LEU A 96 6.34 -18.35 -3.96
CA LEU A 96 7.28 -18.66 -2.87
C LEU A 96 6.83 -18.08 -1.54
N CYS A 97 6.38 -16.82 -1.51
CA CYS A 97 5.84 -16.19 -0.30
C CYS A 97 4.60 -16.93 0.23
N MET A 98 3.72 -17.40 -0.66
CA MET A 98 2.54 -18.19 -0.29
C MET A 98 2.94 -19.53 0.35
N LEU A 99 3.86 -20.27 -0.27
CA LEU A 99 4.35 -21.54 0.29
C LEU A 99 5.05 -21.33 1.63
N PHE A 100 5.89 -20.30 1.74
CA PHE A 100 6.59 -19.97 2.97
C PHE A 100 5.62 -19.66 4.11
N SER A 101 4.61 -18.82 3.85
CA SER A 101 3.55 -18.51 4.82
C SER A 101 2.78 -19.77 5.26
N GLY A 102 2.48 -20.67 4.32
CA GLY A 102 1.83 -21.94 4.61
C GLY A 102 2.67 -22.87 5.50
N ILE A 103 3.94 -23.07 5.17
CA ILE A 103 4.88 -23.90 5.94
C ILE A 103 5.09 -23.30 7.34
N TRP A 104 5.28 -21.98 7.43
CA TRP A 104 5.44 -21.28 8.69
C TRP A 104 4.24 -21.50 9.62
N ARG A 105 3.02 -21.40 9.08
CA ARG A 105 1.80 -21.65 9.85
C ARG A 105 1.68 -23.10 10.33
N LEU A 106 2.13 -24.07 9.54
CA LEU A 106 2.15 -25.49 9.94
C LEU A 106 3.18 -25.77 11.03
N TRP A 107 4.32 -25.07 11.02
CA TRP A 107 5.37 -25.25 12.02
C TRP A 107 5.02 -24.62 13.37
N LEU A 108 4.20 -23.57 13.37
CA LEU A 108 3.73 -22.86 14.56
C LEU A 108 2.49 -23.52 15.21
N MET A 109 1.83 -24.43 14.50
CA MET A 109 0.70 -25.24 15.00
C MET A 109 1.21 -26.44 15.78
#